data_AF-A0A958C1R9-F1
#
_entry.id   AF-A0A958C1R9-F1
#
_cell.length_a   1.000
_cell.length_b   1.000
_cell.length_c   1.000
_cell.angle_alpha   90.00
_cell.angle_beta   90.00
_cell.angle_gamma   90.00
#
_symmetry.space_group_name_H-M   'P 1'
#
loop_
_entity.id
_entity.type
_entity.pdbx_description
1 polymer ?
#
loop_
_entity_poly.entity_id
_entity_poly.type
_entity_poly.pdbx_seq_one_letter_code
_entity_poly.pdbx_strand_id
1 'polypeptide(L)' 'SITPGKLADLVVLDRDIFAVPPAEIASIRPAMTVFDGEVVYDAGGIE' A
#
# COMPACT_ATOMS: atom_id res chain seq x y z
N SER A 1 11.62 3.86 -4.64
CA SER A 1 12.23 3.06 -3.55
C SER A 1 11.86 3.69 -2.24
N ILE A 2 11.68 2.90 -1.18
CA ILE A 2 11.48 3.40 0.17
C ILE A 2 12.86 3.56 0.79
N THR A 3 13.30 4.81 0.98
CA THR A 3 14.68 5.13 1.40
C THR A 3 14.69 6.52 2.05
N PRO A 4 15.49 6.76 3.12
CA PRO A 4 15.58 8.07 3.75
C PRO A 4 15.92 9.20 2.76
N GLY A 5 15.34 10.38 2.99
CA GLY A 5 15.53 11.57 2.15
C GLY A 5 14.67 11.62 0.88
N LYS A 6 13.78 10.65 0.66
CA LYS A 6 12.76 10.68 -0.40
C LYS A 6 11.40 11.07 0.17
N LEU A 7 10.52 11.58 -0.70
CA LEU A 7 9.12 11.78 -0.35
C LEU A 7 8.48 10.44 0.06
N ALA A 8 7.63 10.51 1.07
CA ALA A 8 6.95 9.34 1.62
C ALA A 8 5.68 9.04 0.78
N ASP A 9 5.90 8.67 -0.48
CA ASP A 9 4.85 8.23 -1.40
C ASP A 9 4.83 6.70 -1.45
N LEU A 10 3.81 6.09 -0.85
CA LEU A 10 3.66 4.63 -0.80
C LEU A 10 2.21 4.19 -0.65
N VAL A 11 1.97 2.92 -0.96
CA VAL A 11 0.70 2.23 -0.74
C VAL A 11 0.95 0.98 0.10
N VAL A 12 0.08 0.75 1.08
CA VAL A 12 -0.04 -0.53 1.77
C VAL A 12 -1.16 -1.31 1.09
N LEU A 13 -0.88 -2.54 0.68
CA LEU A 13 -1.85 -3.42 0.04
C LEU A 13 -2.58 -4.26 1.10
N ASP A 14 -3.83 -4.64 0.82
CA ASP A 14 -4.63 -5.48 1.70
C ASP A 14 -4.13 -6.93 1.81
N ARG A 15 -3.23 -7.34 0.91
CA ARG A 15 -2.63 -8.67 0.81
C ARG A 15 -1.21 -8.61 0.27
N ASP A 16 -0.40 -9.61 0.62
CA ASP A 16 0.94 -9.80 0.05
C ASP A 16 0.85 -10.35 -1.38
N ILE A 17 1.28 -9.56 -2.36
CA ILE A 17 1.30 -9.92 -3.78
C ILE A 17 2.23 -11.10 -4.08
N PHE A 18 3.22 -11.37 -3.24
CA PHE A 18 4.18 -12.46 -3.42
C PHE A 18 3.67 -13.79 -2.86
N ALA A 19 2.63 -13.74 -2.03
CA ALA A 19 2.03 -14.92 -1.40
C ALA A 19 0.77 -15.44 -2.11
N VAL A 20 0.20 -14.66 -3.04
CA VAL A 20 -1.04 -15.04 -3.77
C VAL A 20 -0.76 -15.55 -5.19
N PRO A 21 -1.66 -16.36 -5.78
CA PRO A 21 -1.59 -16.70 -7.20
C PRO A 21 -1.61 -15.46 -8.10
N PRO A 22 -0.86 -15.42 -9.22
CA PRO A 22 -0.83 -14.26 -10.11
C PRO A 22 -2.20 -13.81 -10.63
N ALA A 23 -3.13 -14.75 -10.82
CA ALA A 23 -4.49 -14.46 -11.27
C ALA A 23 -5.31 -13.63 -10.26
N GLU A 24 -4.93 -13.64 -8.97
CA GLU A 24 -5.64 -12.93 -7.91
C GLU A 24 -5.13 -11.49 -7.69
N ILE A 25 -3.97 -11.14 -8.27
CA ILE A 25 -3.33 -9.82 -8.08
C ILE A 25 -4.28 -8.68 -8.47
N ALA A 26 -5.08 -8.86 -9.54
CA ALA A 26 -6.03 -7.84 -10.00
C ALA A 26 -7.15 -7.52 -8.99
N SER A 27 -7.35 -8.38 -7.98
CA SER A 27 -8.37 -8.18 -6.95
C SER A 27 -7.86 -7.43 -5.71
N ILE A 28 -6.54 -7.28 -5.58
CA ILE A 28 -5.89 -6.64 -4.41
C ILE A 28 -6.23 -5.15 -4.38
N ARG A 29 -6.50 -4.65 -3.18
CA ARG A 29 -6.88 -3.24 -2.97
C ARG A 29 -5.86 -2.54 -2.08
N PRO A 30 -5.70 -1.21 -2.23
CA PRO A 30 -5.00 -0.42 -1.24
C PRO A 30 -5.74 -0.50 0.11
N ALA A 31 -5.02 -0.87 1.16
CA ALA A 31 -5.47 -0.71 2.54
C ALA A 31 -5.21 0.72 3.03
N MET A 32 -4.11 1.32 2.59
CA MET A 32 -3.73 2.71 2.91
C MET A 32 -2.91 3.33 1.77
N THR A 33 -3.07 4.64 1.58
CA THR A 33 -2.23 5.45 0.69
C THR A 33 -1.61 6.61 1.47
N VAL A 34 -0.29 6.74 1.40
CA VAL A 34 0.47 7.88 1.93
C VAL A 34 1.01 8.68 0.76
N PHE A 35 0.78 9.99 0.77
CA PHE A 35 1.25 10.91 -0.26
C PHE A 35 1.88 12.13 0.41
N ASP A 36 3.13 12.41 0.07
CA ASP A 36 3.95 13.46 0.69
C ASP A 36 4.00 13.36 2.24
N GLY A 37 3.99 12.13 2.77
CA GLY A 37 4.00 11.86 4.21
C GLY A 37 2.64 11.95 4.90
N GLU A 38 1.59 12.35 4.19
CA GLU A 38 0.23 12.42 4.73
C GLU A 38 -0.61 11.22 4.32
N VAL A 39 -1.40 10.69 5.25
CA VAL A 39 -2.37 9.63 4.94
C VAL A 39 -3.56 10.26 4.22
N VAL A 40 -3.67 9.97 2.92
CA VAL A 40 -4.75 10.52 2.07
C VAL A 40 -5.89 9.53 1.84
N TYR A 41 -5.67 8.25 2.17
CA TYR A 41 -6.68 7.21 2.12
C TYR A 41 -6.37 6.13 3.16
N ASP A 42 -7.40 5.70 3.89
CA ASP A 42 -7.35 4.59 4.84
C ASP A 42 -8.66 3.80 4.78
N ALA A 43 -8.56 2.50 4.51
CA ALA A 43 -9.69 1.57 4.48
C ALA A 43 -10.01 0.94 5.86
N GLY A 44 -9.35 1.40 6.93
CA GLY A 44 -9.28 0.71 8.23
C GLY A 44 -8.10 -0.26 8.30
N GLY A 45 -7.02 0.03 7.56
CA GLY A 45 -5.87 -0.86 7.38
C GLY A 45 -4.87 -0.87 8.55
N ILE A 46 -5.04 0.03 9.53
CA ILE A 46 -4.25 0.09 10.74
C ILE A 46 -5.22 0.23 11.93
N GLU A 47 -5.49 -0.87 12.62
CA GLU A 47 -5.95 -0.83 14.02
C GLU A 47 -4.74 -0.71 14.96
#